data_AF-A0A2S9YM08-F1
#
_entry.id   AF-A0A2S9YM08-F1
#
_cell.length_a   1.000
_cell.length_b   1.000
_cell.length_c   1.000
_cell.angle_alpha   90.00
_cell.angle_beta   90.00
_cell.angle_gamma   90.00
#
_symmetry.space_group_name_H-M   'P 1'
#
loop_
_entity.id
_entity.type
_entity.pdbx_description
1 polymer ?
#
loop_
_entity_poly.entity_id
_entity_poly.type
_entity_poly.pdbx_seq_one_letter_code
_entity_poly.pdbx_strand_id
1 'polypeptide(L)'
;MSPKRSRESSHALLLRNDPQLAAACAGLRYVNAEEPGLGRRRHRRGFGYYDESGVHIETAQIKQRINALAIPPAWTNVWICADARGHVQATGYDDRGRKQYTNHSDWVAVRDRAKFPKLD
;
A
#
# COMPACT_ATOMS: atom_id res chain seq x y z
N MET A 1 33.07 -16.47 20.73
CA MET A 1 32.65 -15.24 20.03
C MET A 1 31.82 -15.65 18.82
N SER A 2 30.51 -15.41 18.84
CA SER A 2 29.54 -16.04 17.94
C SER A 2 29.32 -15.28 16.62
N PRO A 3 29.05 -15.98 15.50
CA PRO A 3 28.89 -15.39 14.17
C PRO A 3 27.46 -14.88 13.98
N LYS A 4 27.10 -13.75 14.58
CA LYS A 4 25.76 -13.14 14.40
C LYS A 4 25.62 -12.38 13.06
N ARG A 5 26.74 -11.91 12.49
CA ARG A 5 26.77 -11.02 11.31
C ARG A 5 26.26 -11.64 9.99
N SER A 6 26.36 -12.96 9.79
CA SER A 6 26.01 -13.58 8.50
C SER A 6 24.51 -13.82 8.29
N ARG A 7 23.72 -13.96 9.37
CA ARG A 7 22.27 -14.24 9.28
C ARG A 7 21.43 -12.98 9.09
N GLU A 8 21.78 -11.87 9.73
CA GLU A 8 21.01 -10.61 9.63
C GLU A 8 21.11 -9.99 8.22
N SER A 9 22.30 -10.01 7.62
CA SER A 9 22.49 -9.57 6.23
C SER A 9 21.70 -10.43 5.24
N SER A 10 21.64 -11.75 5.49
CA SER A 10 20.89 -12.69 4.66
C SER A 10 19.37 -12.45 4.77
N HIS A 11 18.86 -12.22 5.98
CA HIS A 11 17.44 -11.93 6.21
C HIS A 11 16.99 -10.60 5.59
N ALA A 12 17.81 -9.54 5.71
CA ALA A 12 17.52 -8.26 5.06
C ALA A 12 17.48 -8.39 3.53
N LEU A 13 18.39 -9.16 2.95
CA LEU A 13 18.42 -9.42 1.50
C LEU A 13 17.18 -10.22 1.05
N LEU A 14 16.74 -11.20 1.84
CA LEU A 14 15.53 -11.98 1.56
C LEU A 14 14.29 -11.07 1.55
N LEU A 15 14.07 -10.26 2.59
CA LEU A 15 12.94 -9.32 2.64
C LEU A 15 13.00 -8.25 1.55
N ARG A 16 14.21 -7.91 1.08
CA ARG A 16 14.38 -6.97 -0.04
C ARG A 16 13.94 -7.58 -1.36
N ASN A 17 14.25 -8.85 -1.60
CA ASN A 17 14.04 -9.52 -2.88
C ASN A 17 12.70 -10.26 -2.97
N ASP A 18 12.10 -10.59 -1.83
CA ASP A 18 10.81 -11.27 -1.72
C ASP A 18 9.78 -10.34 -1.05
N PRO A 19 9.01 -9.57 -1.85
CA PRO A 19 8.03 -8.66 -1.30
C PRO A 19 6.82 -9.38 -0.68
N GLN A 20 6.53 -10.62 -1.07
CA GLN A 20 5.48 -11.44 -0.45
C GLN A 20 5.90 -11.83 0.97
N LEU A 21 7.14 -12.27 1.15
CA LEU A 21 7.71 -12.55 2.47
C LEU A 21 7.74 -11.29 3.34
N ALA A 22 8.14 -10.14 2.77
CA ALA A 22 8.13 -8.88 3.50
C ALA A 22 6.73 -8.48 3.98
N ALA A 23 5.70 -8.68 3.15
CA ALA A 23 4.31 -8.43 3.54
C ALA A 23 3.89 -9.39 4.66
N ALA A 24 4.18 -10.68 4.52
CA ALA A 24 3.86 -11.70 5.53
C ALA A 24 4.54 -11.41 6.89
N CYS A 25 5.83 -11.04 6.90
CA CYS A 25 6.55 -10.65 8.10
C CYS A 25 5.98 -9.39 8.77
N ALA A 26 5.33 -8.52 8.00
CA ALA A 26 4.61 -7.35 8.52
C ALA A 26 3.17 -7.67 8.98
N GLY A 27 2.70 -8.92 8.86
CA GLY A 27 1.31 -9.28 9.10
C GLY A 27 0.34 -8.73 8.02
N LEU A 28 0.87 -8.41 6.85
CA LEU A 28 0.16 -7.83 5.72
C LEU A 28 -0.02 -8.83 4.58
N ARG A 29 -0.96 -8.52 3.68
CA ARG A 29 -1.19 -9.26 2.45
C ARG A 29 -0.47 -8.59 1.30
N TYR A 30 0.25 -9.40 0.53
CA TYR A 30 0.71 -8.97 -0.77
C TYR A 30 -0.51 -8.87 -1.71
N VAL A 31 -0.68 -7.73 -2.37
CA VAL A 31 -1.82 -7.39 -3.25
C VAL A 31 -1.32 -6.71 -4.51
N ASN A 32 -1.96 -6.96 -5.66
CA ASN A 32 -1.72 -6.24 -6.89
C ASN A 32 -2.84 -5.20 -7.14
N ALA A 33 -2.47 -4.01 -7.63
CA ALA A 33 -3.43 -2.96 -8.00
C ALA A 33 -4.27 -3.27 -9.26
N GLU A 34 -4.05 -4.44 -9.87
CA GLU A 34 -4.87 -5.02 -10.94
C GLU A 34 -5.97 -5.96 -10.41
N GLU A 35 -5.89 -6.33 -9.13
CA GLU A 35 -6.95 -7.09 -8.47
C GLU A 35 -8.19 -6.20 -8.26
N PRO A 36 -9.38 -6.81 -8.07
CA PRO A 36 -10.57 -6.06 -7.75
C PRO A 36 -10.38 -5.17 -6.50
N GLY A 37 -10.92 -3.97 -6.56
CA GLY A 37 -10.73 -2.95 -5.54
C GLY A 37 -11.75 -1.83 -5.68
N LEU A 38 -11.57 -0.79 -4.87
CA LEU A 38 -12.49 0.34 -4.83
C LEU A 38 -11.99 1.45 -5.75
N GLY A 39 -12.91 2.09 -6.46
CA GLY A 39 -12.65 3.24 -7.30
C GLY A 39 -12.98 4.56 -6.60
N ARG A 40 -12.34 5.64 -7.03
CA ARG A 40 -12.69 7.01 -6.64
C ARG A 40 -13.13 7.81 -7.87
N ARG A 41 -14.27 8.49 -7.78
CA ARG A 41 -14.76 9.41 -8.83
C ARG A 41 -15.01 10.80 -8.25
N ARG A 42 -14.73 11.82 -9.05
CA ARG A 42 -14.99 13.22 -8.67
C ARG A 42 -16.48 13.51 -8.72
N HIS A 43 -16.98 14.22 -7.71
CA HIS A 43 -18.36 14.71 -7.65
C HIS A 43 -18.38 16.24 -7.57
N ARG A 44 -19.58 16.84 -7.64
CA ARG A 44 -19.76 18.30 -7.54
C ARG A 44 -19.14 18.87 -6.26
N ARG A 45 -19.16 18.12 -5.16
CA ARG A 45 -18.48 18.42 -3.90
C ARG A 45 -17.65 17.19 -3.48
N GLY A 46 -16.33 17.25 -3.66
CA GLY A 46 -15.42 16.19 -3.20
C GLY A 46 -15.43 14.94 -4.08
N PHE A 47 -15.36 13.77 -3.43
CA PHE A 47 -15.20 12.46 -4.07
C PHE A 47 -16.26 11.46 -3.59
N GLY A 48 -16.65 10.58 -4.50
CA GLY A 48 -17.46 9.39 -4.24
C GLY A 48 -16.60 8.14 -4.44
N TYR A 49 -16.93 7.08 -3.71
CA TYR A 49 -16.22 5.80 -3.75
C TYR A 49 -17.14 4.71 -4.25
N TYR A 50 -16.59 3.76 -4.99
CA TYR A 50 -17.35 2.74 -5.69
C TYR A 50 -16.67 1.39 -5.54
N ASP A 51 -17.43 0.32 -5.44
CA ASP A 51 -16.87 -1.03 -5.48
C ASP A 51 -16.51 -1.45 -6.92
N GLU A 52 -16.02 -2.68 -7.08
CA GLU A 52 -15.64 -3.27 -8.36
C GLU A 52 -16.79 -3.37 -9.37
N SER A 53 -18.03 -3.46 -8.87
CA SER A 53 -19.25 -3.49 -9.69
C SER A 53 -19.74 -2.09 -10.06
N GLY A 54 -19.11 -1.04 -9.53
CA GLY A 54 -19.49 0.35 -9.75
C GLY A 54 -20.63 0.84 -8.85
N VAL A 55 -20.97 0.09 -7.79
CA VAL A 55 -21.99 0.50 -6.81
C VAL A 55 -21.39 1.52 -5.87
N HIS A 56 -22.16 2.57 -5.56
CA HIS A 56 -21.72 3.63 -4.66
C HIS A 56 -21.59 3.11 -3.23
N ILE A 57 -20.43 3.36 -2.62
CA ILE A 57 -20.14 2.98 -1.24
C ILE A 57 -20.62 4.09 -0.31
N GLU A 58 -21.60 3.79 0.54
CA GLU A 58 -22.15 4.74 1.50
C GLU A 58 -21.62 4.54 2.93
N THR A 59 -21.10 3.35 3.22
CA THR A 59 -20.60 2.93 4.53
C THR A 59 -19.56 3.90 5.11
N ALA A 60 -19.90 4.51 6.26
CA ALA A 60 -19.09 5.54 6.90
C ALA A 60 -17.69 5.04 7.28
N GLN A 61 -17.58 3.81 7.78
CA GLN A 61 -16.32 3.20 8.20
C GLN A 61 -15.35 3.03 7.01
N ILE A 62 -15.88 2.64 5.84
CA ILE A 62 -15.07 2.52 4.62
C ILE A 62 -14.60 3.90 4.17
N LYS A 63 -15.50 4.89 4.15
CA LYS A 63 -15.15 6.28 3.80
C LYS A 63 -14.08 6.86 4.73
N GLN A 64 -14.21 6.64 6.04
CA GLN A 64 -13.22 7.08 7.04
C GLN A 64 -11.85 6.45 6.78
N ARG A 65 -11.79 5.13 6.54
CA ARG A 65 -10.54 4.44 6.18
C ARG A 65 -9.90 5.05 4.94
N ILE A 66 -10.67 5.24 3.87
CA ILE A 66 -10.15 5.78 2.61
C ILE A 66 -9.66 7.22 2.80
N ASN A 67 -10.38 8.05 3.54
CA ASN A 67 -9.96 9.43 3.81
C ASN A 67 -8.66 9.48 4.62
N ALA A 68 -8.44 8.54 5.55
CA ALA A 68 -7.20 8.44 6.32
C ALA A 68 -5.97 8.09 5.45
N LEU A 69 -6.17 7.54 4.25
CA LEU A 69 -5.08 7.29 3.29
C LEU A 69 -4.54 8.59 2.67
N ALA A 70 -5.21 9.73 2.86
CA ALA A 70 -4.80 11.05 2.36
C ALA A 70 -4.47 11.07 0.85
N ILE A 71 -5.22 10.32 0.03
CA ILE A 71 -5.00 10.21 -1.41
C ILE A 71 -5.14 11.60 -2.06
N PRO A 72 -4.09 12.16 -2.67
CA PRO A 72 -4.12 13.52 -3.20
C PRO A 72 -5.28 13.75 -4.17
N PRO A 73 -5.94 14.91 -4.13
CA PRO A 73 -7.11 15.20 -4.96
C PRO A 73 -6.78 15.26 -6.47
N ALA A 74 -5.52 15.52 -6.81
CA ALA A 74 -5.04 15.55 -8.20
C ALA A 74 -4.91 14.15 -8.83
N TRP A 75 -4.92 13.07 -8.03
CA TRP A 75 -4.74 11.73 -8.59
C TRP A 75 -5.95 11.29 -9.41
N THR A 76 -5.66 10.77 -10.60
CA THR A 76 -6.60 10.15 -11.54
C THR A 76 -6.45 8.64 -11.57
N ASN A 77 -7.44 7.92 -12.14
CA ASN A 77 -7.50 6.45 -12.22
C ASN A 77 -7.11 5.77 -10.89
N VAL A 78 -7.76 6.21 -9.82
CA VAL A 78 -7.44 5.76 -8.47
C VAL A 78 -8.04 4.39 -8.20
N TRP A 79 -7.16 3.46 -7.82
CA TRP A 79 -7.50 2.16 -7.25
C TRP A 79 -7.20 2.18 -5.75
N ILE A 80 -8.10 1.63 -4.95
CA ILE A 80 -7.97 1.55 -3.50
C ILE A 80 -8.17 0.10 -3.09
N CYS A 81 -7.25 -0.45 -2.30
CA CYS A 81 -7.36 -1.82 -1.82
C CYS A 81 -8.60 -1.96 -0.91
N ALA A 82 -9.39 -3.01 -1.15
CA ALA A 82 -10.55 -3.32 -0.31
C ALA A 82 -10.12 -3.82 1.08
N ASP A 83 -8.98 -4.52 1.18
CA ASP A 83 -8.43 -5.05 2.43
C ASP A 83 -7.50 -4.02 3.10
N ALA A 84 -7.80 -3.65 4.35
CA ALA A 84 -6.96 -2.76 5.14
C ALA A 84 -5.56 -3.33 5.42
N ARG A 85 -5.39 -4.66 5.29
CA ARG A 85 -4.10 -5.36 5.45
C ARG A 85 -3.31 -5.48 4.14
N GLY A 86 -3.79 -4.93 3.02
CA GLY A 86 -3.00 -4.87 1.78
C GLY A 86 -1.77 -4.00 1.94
N HIS A 87 -0.58 -4.49 1.55
CA HIS A 87 0.67 -3.73 1.67
C HIS A 87 0.68 -2.43 0.84
N VAL A 88 0.00 -2.45 -0.33
CA VAL A 88 -0.41 -1.25 -1.07
C VAL A 88 -1.86 -0.95 -0.71
N GLN A 89 -2.13 0.28 -0.26
CA GLN A 89 -3.47 0.72 0.11
C GLN A 89 -4.17 1.49 -1.02
N ALA A 90 -3.42 2.24 -1.83
CA ALA A 90 -3.98 2.91 -3.00
C ALA A 90 -2.92 3.13 -4.09
N THR A 91 -3.38 3.22 -5.33
CA THR A 91 -2.59 3.70 -6.46
C THR A 91 -3.38 4.72 -7.27
N GLY A 92 -2.69 5.51 -8.07
CA GLY A 92 -3.30 6.46 -9.00
C GLY A 92 -2.22 7.16 -9.83
N TYR A 93 -2.62 8.08 -10.69
CA TYR A 93 -1.69 8.84 -11.52
C TYR A 93 -1.72 10.32 -11.13
N ASP A 94 -0.56 10.91 -10.91
CA ASP A 94 -0.45 12.35 -10.61
C ASP A 94 -0.73 13.23 -11.85
N ASP A 95 -0.64 14.55 -11.66
CA ASP A 95 -0.84 15.56 -12.71
C ASP A 95 0.16 15.46 -13.87
N ARG A 96 1.28 14.76 -13.67
CA ARG A 96 2.29 14.47 -14.69
C ARG A 96 2.14 13.08 -15.30
N GLY A 97 1.04 12.36 -15.00
CA GLY A 97 0.77 11.03 -15.52
C GLY A 97 1.67 9.94 -14.93
N ARG A 98 2.34 10.17 -13.80
CA ARG A 98 3.18 9.18 -13.15
C ARG A 98 2.37 8.37 -12.15
N LYS A 99 2.53 7.05 -12.16
CA LYS A 99 1.89 6.16 -11.18
C LYS A 99 2.46 6.42 -9.78
N GLN A 100 1.58 6.64 -8.83
CA GLN A 100 1.88 6.90 -7.42
C GLN A 100 1.22 5.84 -6.54
N TYR A 101 1.77 5.66 -5.34
CA TYR A 101 1.39 4.61 -4.39
C TYR A 101 1.20 5.18 -2.99
N THR A 102 0.18 4.70 -2.29
CA THR A 102 0.05 4.81 -0.83
C THR A 102 0.23 3.42 -0.25
N ASN A 103 1.21 3.25 0.62
CA ASN A 103 1.51 1.96 1.25
C ASN A 103 0.99 1.92 2.70
N HIS A 104 0.80 0.71 3.21
CA HIS A 104 0.61 0.50 4.64
C HIS A 104 1.87 0.92 5.42
N SER A 105 1.71 1.53 6.60
CA SER A 105 2.84 1.99 7.43
C SER A 105 3.83 0.86 7.75
N ASP A 106 3.29 -0.32 8.10
CA ASP A 106 4.10 -1.46 8.51
C ASP A 106 4.91 -2.04 7.33
N TRP A 107 4.38 -1.94 6.11
CA TRP A 107 5.11 -2.28 4.89
C TRP A 107 6.34 -1.38 4.73
N VAL A 108 6.16 -0.07 4.89
CA VAL A 108 7.25 0.91 4.82
C VAL A 108 8.29 0.60 5.89
N ALA A 109 7.87 0.35 7.13
CA ALA A 109 8.77 0.05 8.24
C ALA A 109 9.63 -1.22 8.01
N VAL A 110 9.05 -2.29 7.46
CA VAL A 110 9.81 -3.52 7.14
C VAL A 110 10.79 -3.30 5.98
N ARG A 111 10.35 -2.60 4.93
CA ARG A 111 11.19 -2.33 3.75
C ARG A 111 12.34 -1.39 4.04
N ASP A 112 12.13 -0.37 4.88
CA ASP A 112 13.19 0.57 5.27
C ASP A 112 14.27 -0.14 6.10
N ARG A 113 13.89 -1.04 7.01
CA ARG A 113 14.84 -1.89 7.75
C ARG A 113 15.64 -2.82 6.83
N ALA A 114 15.00 -3.35 5.78
CA ALA A 114 15.66 -4.22 4.81
C ALA A 114 16.60 -3.45 3.85
N LYS A 115 16.36 -2.15 3.63
CA LYS A 115 17.18 -1.30 2.75
C LYS A 115 18.51 -0.89 3.38
N PHE A 116 18.53 -0.69 4.70
CA PHE A 116 19.72 -0.32 5.46
C PHE A 116 20.00 -1.38 6.53
N PRO A 117 20.51 -2.58 6.16
CA PRO A 117 21.14 -3.43 7.15
C PRO A 117 22.27 -2.60 7.77
N LYS A 118 22.22 -2.34 9.07
CA LYS A 118 23.18 -1.48 9.77
C LYS A 118 24.60 -1.83 9.33
N LEU A 119 25.26 -0.86 8.69
CA LEU A 119 26.67 -0.95 8.31
C LEU A 119 27.48 -0.56 9.55
N ASP A 120 27.70 -1.52 10.45
CA ASP A 120 28.59 -1.39 11.62
C ASP A 120 29.80 -2.33 11.50
#